data_AF-A0A6C0M1A7-F1
#
_entry.id   AF-A0A6C0M1A7-F1
#
_cell.length_a   1.000
_cell.length_b   1.000
_cell.length_c   1.000
_cell.angle_alpha   90.00
_cell.angle_beta   90.00
_cell.angle_gamma   90.00
#
_symmetry.space_group_name_H-M   'P 1'
#
loop_
_entity.id
_entity.type
_entity.pdbx_description
1 polymer ?
#
loop_
_entity_poly.entity_id
_entity_poly.type
_entity_poly.pdbx_seq_one_letter_code
_entity_poly.pdbx_strand_id
1 'polypeptide(L)'
;MFNKIKEYYKVKKEFRKDTYKKMLDIILNNVELLAYDEKTKYIYEIPEHVLGETAYDINECSEYLVKRLKEYKFKDVTFYEPNIIYIEWEIK
;
A
#
# COMPACT_ATOMS: atom_id res chain seq x y z
N MET A 1 -6.18 33.73 -7.19
CA MET A 1 -6.13 33.05 -5.88
C MET A 1 -6.79 31.67 -5.93
N PHE A 2 -8.05 31.54 -6.36
CA PHE A 2 -8.75 30.25 -6.45
C PHE A 2 -8.08 29.20 -7.37
N ASN A 3 -7.49 29.60 -8.51
CA ASN A 3 -6.81 28.65 -9.41
C ASN A 3 -5.57 28.01 -8.76
N LYS A 4 -4.76 28.80 -8.04
CA LYS A 4 -3.59 28.29 -7.30
C LYS A 4 -3.99 27.27 -6.22
N ILE A 5 -5.12 27.49 -5.55
CA ILE A 5 -5.66 26.56 -4.55
C ILE A 5 -6.08 25.24 -5.21
N LYS A 6 -6.80 25.29 -6.34
CA LYS A 6 -7.19 24.09 -7.10
C LYS A 6 -5.98 23.29 -7.59
N GLU A 7 -4.97 23.97 -8.11
CA GLU A 7 -3.73 23.33 -8.56
C GLU A 7 -2.99 22.65 -7.41
N TYR A 8 -2.90 23.29 -6.24
CA TYR A 8 -2.31 22.71 -5.03
C TYR A 8 -3.01 21.39 -4.62
N TYR A 9 -4.35 21.36 -4.58
CA TYR A 9 -5.09 20.14 -4.25
C TYR A 9 -4.90 19.03 -5.29
N LYS A 10 -4.79 19.37 -6.58
CA LYS A 10 -4.51 18.40 -7.64
C LYS A 10 -3.13 17.77 -7.46
N VAL A 11 -2.11 18.59 -7.24
CA VAL A 11 -0.73 18.12 -7.02
C VAL A 11 -0.66 17.24 -5.77
N LYS A 12 -1.29 17.65 -4.66
CA LYS A 12 -1.37 16.84 -3.43
C LYS A 12 -2.03 15.47 -3.65
N LYS A 13 -3.07 15.41 -4.49
CA LYS A 13 -3.75 14.15 -4.82
C LYS A 13 -2.85 13.21 -5.64
N GLU A 14 -2.08 13.73 -6.57
CA GLU A 14 -1.13 12.92 -7.34
C GLU A 14 0.00 12.40 -6.45
N PHE A 15 0.58 13.23 -5.57
CA PHE A 15 1.59 12.79 -4.60
C PHE A 15 1.10 11.62 -3.74
N ARG A 16 -0.13 11.68 -3.20
CA ARG A 16 -0.71 10.56 -2.44
C ARG A 16 -0.76 9.26 -3.22
N LYS A 17 -1.18 9.31 -4.49
CA LYS A 17 -1.21 8.11 -5.34
C LYS A 17 0.18 7.53 -5.52
N ASP A 18 1.20 8.38 -5.65
CA ASP A 18 2.57 7.94 -5.80
C ASP A 18 3.10 7.32 -4.49
N THR A 19 2.74 7.88 -3.33
CA THR A 19 3.00 7.24 -2.02
C THR A 19 2.38 5.84 -1.96
N TYR A 20 1.11 5.68 -2.36
CA TYR A 20 0.42 4.38 -2.30
C TYR A 20 1.03 3.35 -3.26
N LYS A 21 1.45 3.78 -4.46
CA LYS A 21 2.18 2.91 -5.40
C LYS A 21 3.51 2.46 -4.81
N LYS A 22 4.29 3.36 -4.22
CA LYS A 22 5.56 3.00 -3.57
C LYS A 22 5.35 1.95 -2.47
N MET A 23 4.32 2.09 -1.65
CA MET A 23 3.98 1.09 -0.63
C MET A 23 3.61 -0.25 -1.24
N LEU A 24 2.82 -0.26 -2.33
CA LEU A 24 2.51 -1.48 -3.06
C LEU A 24 3.78 -2.16 -3.58
N ASP A 25 4.69 -1.40 -4.20
CA ASP A 25 5.96 -1.93 -4.71
C ASP A 25 6.81 -2.52 -3.58
N ILE A 26 6.87 -1.86 -2.42
CA ILE A 26 7.55 -2.39 -1.23
C ILE A 26 6.94 -3.72 -0.81
N ILE A 27 5.62 -3.82 -0.76
CA ILE A 27 4.93 -5.06 -0.38
C ILE A 27 5.28 -6.18 -1.37
N LEU A 28 5.14 -5.93 -2.67
CA LEU A 28 5.38 -6.94 -3.71
C LEU A 28 6.83 -7.42 -3.72
N ASN A 29 7.80 -6.51 -3.59
CA ASN A 29 9.22 -6.86 -3.48
C ASN A 29 9.50 -7.75 -2.24
N ASN A 30 8.88 -7.44 -1.10
CA ASN A 30 9.02 -8.27 0.10
C ASN A 30 8.38 -9.65 -0.07
N VAL A 31 7.20 -9.74 -0.71
CA VAL A 31 6.56 -11.01 -1.02
C VAL A 31 7.47 -11.86 -1.91
N GLU A 32 8.07 -11.29 -2.95
CA GLU A 32 9.00 -12.00 -3.83
C GLU A 32 10.24 -12.50 -3.08
N LEU A 33 10.85 -11.65 -2.25
CA LEU A 33 12.00 -12.02 -1.42
C LEU A 33 11.66 -13.13 -0.41
N LEU A 34 10.51 -13.05 0.24
CA LEU A 34 10.05 -14.05 1.21
C LEU A 34 9.66 -15.36 0.54
N ALA A 35 9.07 -15.31 -0.64
CA ALA A 35 8.76 -16.51 -1.42
C ALA A 35 10.03 -17.26 -1.84
N TYR A 36 11.11 -16.53 -2.14
CA TYR A 36 12.43 -17.13 -2.40
C TYR A 36 12.99 -17.87 -1.17
N ASP A 37 12.67 -17.40 0.05
CA ASP A 37 13.02 -18.05 1.33
C ASP A 37 11.95 -19.07 1.81
N GLU A 38 11.18 -19.61 0.88
CA GLU A 38 10.11 -20.59 1.11
C GLU A 38 9.02 -20.17 2.12
N LYS A 39 8.88 -18.87 2.38
CA LYS A 39 7.77 -18.34 3.18
C LYS A 39 6.52 -18.22 2.33
N THR A 40 5.38 -18.34 2.99
CA THR A 40 4.04 -18.27 2.36
C THR A 40 3.20 -17.13 2.90
N LYS A 41 3.74 -16.32 3.81
CA LYS A 41 2.99 -15.31 4.56
C LYS A 41 3.82 -14.05 4.75
N TYR A 42 3.15 -12.91 4.69
CA TYR A 42 3.74 -11.60 4.97
C TYR A 42 2.74 -10.71 5.70
N ILE A 43 3.23 -9.96 6.67
CA ILE A 43 2.47 -8.95 7.41
C ILE A 43 3.13 -7.62 7.12
N TYR A 44 2.35 -6.69 6.57
CA TYR A 44 2.78 -5.32 6.33
C TYR A 44 2.00 -4.36 7.23
N GLU A 45 2.74 -3.57 8.00
CA GLU A 45 2.16 -2.47 8.77
C GLU A 45 2.23 -1.20 7.92
N ILE A 46 1.06 -0.62 7.61
CA ILE A 46 0.95 0.66 6.92
C ILE A 46 1.47 1.72 7.90
N PRO A 47 2.52 2.48 7.54
CA PRO A 47 3.00 3.56 8.40
C PRO A 47 1.89 4.59 8.63
N GLU A 48 1.85 5.24 9.80
CA GLU A 48 0.96 6.39 9.99
C GLU A 48 1.51 7.65 9.30
N HIS A 49 2.84 7.74 9.24
CA HIS A 49 3.56 8.87 8.69
C HIS A 49 4.77 8.39 7.88
N VAL A 50 4.97 8.99 6.71
CA VAL A 50 6.17 8.79 5.90
C VAL A 50 6.91 10.12 5.81
N LEU A 51 8.15 10.16 6.32
CA LEU A 51 8.97 11.37 6.31
C LEU A 51 9.20 11.85 4.87
N GLY A 52 8.91 13.12 4.61
CA GLY A 52 9.04 13.73 3.28
C GLY A 52 7.84 13.49 2.34
N GLU A 53 6.82 12.75 2.76
CA GLU A 53 5.58 12.54 2.00
C GLU A 53 4.42 13.35 2.60
N THR A 54 3.40 13.63 1.79
CA THR A 54 2.21 14.34 2.30
C THR A 54 1.38 13.42 3.19
N ALA A 55 0.83 13.96 4.29
CA ALA A 55 -0.13 13.23 5.11
C ALA A 55 -1.24 12.59 4.24
N TYR A 56 -1.36 11.27 4.36
CA TYR A 56 -2.37 10.45 3.71
C TYR A 56 -3.34 9.88 4.75
N ASP A 57 -4.49 9.43 4.26
CA ASP A 57 -5.49 8.76 5.07
C ASP A 57 -5.20 7.25 5.03
N ILE A 58 -5.09 6.62 6.21
CA ILE A 58 -4.76 5.20 6.31
C ILE A 58 -5.86 4.34 5.68
N ASN A 59 -7.13 4.74 5.79
CA ASN A 59 -8.24 4.01 5.18
C ASN A 59 -8.18 4.09 3.66
N GLU A 60 -7.94 5.29 3.09
CA GLU A 60 -7.76 5.42 1.64
C GLU A 60 -6.56 4.62 1.13
N CYS A 61 -5.47 4.59 1.91
CA CYS A 61 -4.28 3.83 1.59
C CYS A 61 -4.54 2.31 1.66
N SER A 62 -5.14 1.83 2.74
CA SER A 62 -5.43 0.41 2.96
C SER A 62 -6.41 -0.12 1.92
N GLU A 63 -7.48 0.64 1.60
CA GLU A 63 -8.41 0.32 0.53
C GLU A 63 -7.70 0.21 -0.82
N TYR A 64 -6.82 1.15 -1.13
CA TYR A 64 -6.03 1.10 -2.36
C TYR A 64 -5.14 -0.15 -2.41
N LEU A 65 -4.37 -0.40 -1.36
CA LEU A 65 -3.42 -1.51 -1.29
C LEU A 65 -4.13 -2.86 -1.37
N VAL A 66 -5.17 -3.07 -0.56
CA VAL A 66 -5.95 -4.32 -0.56
C VAL A 66 -6.58 -4.56 -1.92
N LYS A 67 -7.17 -3.53 -2.54
CA LYS A 67 -7.76 -3.64 -3.87
C LYS A 67 -6.72 -4.10 -4.89
N ARG A 68 -5.53 -3.49 -4.87
CA ARG A 68 -4.43 -3.84 -5.80
C ARG A 68 -3.88 -5.23 -5.53
N LEU A 69 -3.62 -5.59 -4.29
CA LEU A 69 -3.09 -6.90 -3.92
C LEU A 69 -4.04 -8.04 -4.30
N LYS A 70 -5.36 -7.82 -4.20
CA LYS A 70 -6.37 -8.79 -4.67
C LYS A 70 -6.31 -9.06 -6.18
N GLU A 71 -5.70 -8.18 -6.98
CA GLU A 71 -5.47 -8.41 -8.42
C GLU A 71 -4.40 -9.50 -8.67
N TYR A 72 -3.51 -9.77 -7.71
CA TYR A 72 -2.38 -10.70 -7.82
C TYR A 72 -2.71 -12.16 -7.48
N LYS A 73 -3.99 -12.50 -7.25
CA LYS A 73 -4.46 -13.88 -6.96
C LYS A 73 -3.72 -14.55 -5.79
N PHE A 74 -3.31 -13.78 -4.79
CA PHE A 74 -2.86 -14.35 -3.52
C PHE A 74 -3.97 -15.22 -2.89
N LYS A 75 -3.57 -16.18 -2.06
CA LYS A 75 -4.49 -17.09 -1.38
C LYS A 75 -5.37 -16.33 -0.39
N ASP A 76 -4.78 -15.40 0.36
CA ASP A 76 -5.51 -14.48 1.23
C ASP A 76 -4.88 -13.09 1.22
N VAL A 77 -5.74 -12.06 1.30
CA VAL A 77 -5.36 -10.65 1.50
C VAL A 77 -6.39 -10.02 2.42
N THR A 78 -6.02 -9.86 3.68
CA THR A 78 -6.90 -9.38 4.74
C THR A 78 -6.32 -8.14 5.38
N PHE A 79 -7.16 -7.09 5.50
CA PHE A 79 -6.83 -5.91 6.28
C PHE A 79 -7.35 -6.08 7.70
N TYR A 80 -6.47 -5.84 8.66
CA TYR A 80 -6.77 -5.79 10.08
C TYR A 80 -6.54 -4.37 10.56
N GLU A 81 -7.61 -3.76 11.07
CA GLU A 81 -7.54 -2.45 11.71
C GLU A 81 -6.52 -2.45 12.86
N PRO A 82 -5.76 -1.36 13.07
CA PRO A 82 -5.92 -0.06 12.39
C PRO A 82 -5.10 0.09 11.09
N ASN A 83 -4.09 -0.73 10.86
CA ASN A 83 -3.08 -0.46 9.83
C ASN A 83 -2.35 -1.71 9.31
N ILE A 84 -2.85 -2.92 9.54
CA ILE A 84 -2.15 -4.15 9.19
C ILE A 84 -2.74 -4.79 7.93
N ILE A 85 -1.89 -5.14 6.96
CA ILE A 85 -2.25 -5.98 5.81
C ILE A 85 -1.57 -7.34 5.96
N TYR A 86 -2.38 -8.40 6.05
CA TYR A 86 -1.94 -9.78 5.97
C TYR A 86 -2.05 -10.29 4.54
N ILE A 87 -1.02 -11.00 4.08
CA ILE A 87 -0.94 -11.58 2.74
C ILE A 87 -0.46 -13.02 2.89
N GLU A 88 -1.17 -13.96 2.26
CA GLU A 88 -0.79 -15.37 2.17
C GLU A 88 -0.81 -15.83 0.71
N TRP A 89 0.18 -16.63 0.34
CA TRP A 89 0.30 -17.25 -0.99
C TRP A 89 0.70 -18.72 -0.88
N GLU A 90 0.69 -19.40 -2.03
CA GLU A 90 1.12 -20.80 -2.13
C GLU A 90 2.39 -20.87 -3.00
N ILE A 91 3.36 -21.65 -2.55
CA ILE A 91 4.53 -22.01 -3.34
C ILE A 91 4.15 -23.28 -4.11
N LYS A 92 4.30 -23.25 -5.43
CA LYS A 92 4.08 -24.41 -6.30
C LYS A 92 5.34 -25.23 -6.46
#